data_AF-Q8S8F9-F1
#
_entry.id   AF-Q8S8F9-F1
#
_cell.length_a   1.000
_cell.length_b   1.000
_cell.length_c   1.000
_cell.angle_alpha   90.00
_cell.angle_beta   90.00
_cell.angle_gamma   90.00
#
_symmetry.space_group_name_H-M   'P 1'
#
loop_
_entity.id
_entity.type
_entity.pdbx_description
1 polymer ?
#
loop_
_entity_poly.entity_id
_entity_poly.type
_entity_poly.pdbx_seq_one_letter_code
_entity_poly.pdbx_strand_id
1 'polypeptide(L)'
;MANHETIFDQLKKQIPVDEEEPLILNRDSSVGLVIVDVVNGFCTIGSGNMAPTKHNEQISKMVEESAKLAREFCDRKWPVLAFIDSHHPDIPERPYPPHCIIGTEESELVPALKWLESEDCATLRRKDCINGFVGSMESDGSNVFVDWVKEKQIKVIVVVGICTDICVFDFVATALSARNHGVLSPVEDVVVYSRGCATFDLPLHVAKDIKGAQAHPQELMHHVGLYMAKGRGAQVVSKISFET
;
A
#
# COMPACT_ATOMS: atom_id res chain seq x y z
N MET A 1 -20.25 -23.56 25.95
CA MET A 1 -18.81 -23.28 25.73
C MET A 1 -18.64 -21.78 25.81
N ALA A 2 -17.92 -21.26 26.82
CA ALA A 2 -17.61 -19.84 26.84
C ALA A 2 -16.74 -19.55 25.61
N ASN A 3 -17.20 -18.65 24.74
CA ASN A 3 -16.40 -18.20 23.60
C ASN A 3 -15.20 -17.46 24.22
N HIS A 4 -14.04 -18.09 24.30
CA HIS A 4 -12.84 -17.45 24.81
C HIS A 4 -12.41 -16.43 23.76
N GLU A 5 -12.86 -15.20 23.97
CA GLU A 5 -12.48 -14.06 23.16
C GLU A 5 -10.96 -13.86 23.25
N THR A 6 -10.30 -13.80 22.11
CA THR A 6 -8.85 -13.59 22.08
C THR A 6 -8.52 -12.14 22.48
N ILE A 7 -7.26 -11.88 22.88
CA ILE A 7 -6.79 -10.50 23.12
C ILE A 7 -7.01 -9.63 21.88
N PHE A 8 -6.87 -10.22 20.69
CA PHE A 8 -7.06 -9.51 19.44
C PHE A 8 -8.53 -9.15 19.18
N ASP A 9 -9.46 -10.07 19.47
CA ASP A 9 -10.91 -9.77 19.40
C ASP A 9 -11.29 -8.62 20.35
N GLN A 10 -10.74 -8.63 21.56
CA GLN A 10 -10.95 -7.52 22.52
C GLN A 10 -10.40 -6.21 21.97
N LEU A 11 -9.22 -6.22 21.35
CA LEU A 11 -8.62 -5.04 20.73
C LEU A 11 -9.48 -4.51 19.58
N LYS A 12 -10.00 -5.38 18.70
CA LYS A 12 -10.92 -4.98 17.62
C LYS A 12 -12.17 -4.27 18.15
N LYS A 13 -12.68 -4.66 19.33
CA LYS A 13 -13.81 -3.98 19.97
C LYS A 13 -13.44 -2.62 20.56
N GLN A 14 -12.20 -2.44 21.02
CA GLN A 14 -11.73 -1.17 21.58
C GLN A 14 -11.38 -0.13 20.51
N ILE A 15 -10.84 -0.60 19.38
CA ILE A 15 -10.47 0.25 18.24
C ILE A 15 -11.10 -0.29 16.95
N PRO A 16 -12.43 -0.25 16.81
CA PRO A 16 -13.07 -0.76 15.62
C PRO A 16 -12.63 0.05 14.39
N VAL A 17 -12.35 -0.66 13.29
CA VAL A 17 -12.11 -0.01 11.99
C VAL A 17 -13.44 0.41 11.38
N ASP A 18 -14.54 -0.31 11.63
CA ASP A 18 -15.87 -0.07 11.05
C ASP A 18 -15.77 0.18 9.54
N GLU A 19 -15.39 -0.86 8.78
CA GLU A 19 -15.26 -0.75 7.32
C GLU A 19 -16.55 -0.19 6.71
N GLU A 20 -16.41 0.80 5.83
CA GLU A 20 -17.50 1.52 5.22
C GLU A 20 -18.26 0.67 4.20
N GLU A 21 -19.38 1.21 3.70
CA GLU A 21 -20.10 0.60 2.58
C GLU A 21 -19.17 0.39 1.39
N PRO A 22 -19.48 -0.59 0.52
CA PRO A 22 -18.67 -0.83 -0.67
C PRO A 22 -18.47 0.45 -1.48
N LEU A 23 -17.22 0.72 -1.88
CA LEU A 23 -16.96 1.80 -2.84
C LEU A 23 -17.52 1.36 -4.20
N ILE A 24 -18.49 2.10 -4.70
CA ILE A 24 -19.12 1.86 -6.01
C ILE A 24 -18.49 2.84 -7.02
N LEU A 25 -17.82 2.30 -8.02
CA LEU A 25 -17.16 3.06 -9.08
C LEU A 25 -17.93 2.91 -10.39
N ASN A 26 -18.10 4.01 -11.11
CA ASN A 26 -18.78 4.07 -12.40
C ASN A 26 -17.97 4.88 -13.42
N ARG A 27 -18.41 4.93 -14.67
CA ARG A 27 -17.66 5.56 -15.77
C ARG A 27 -17.32 7.05 -15.55
N ASP A 28 -18.13 7.76 -14.77
CA ASP A 28 -17.93 9.19 -14.46
C ASP A 28 -17.00 9.40 -13.26
N SER A 29 -16.57 8.32 -12.59
CA SER A 29 -15.71 8.38 -11.43
C SER A 29 -14.31 8.86 -11.84
N SER A 30 -13.88 10.00 -11.28
CA SER A 30 -12.53 10.55 -11.47
C SER A 30 -11.59 9.94 -10.45
N VAL A 31 -11.09 8.72 -10.72
CA VAL A 31 -10.35 7.91 -9.74
C VAL A 31 -8.94 7.62 -10.19
N GLY A 32 -8.04 7.37 -9.23
CA GLY A 32 -6.72 6.82 -9.51
C GLY A 32 -6.36 5.72 -8.51
N LEU A 33 -5.76 4.65 -9.01
CA LEU A 33 -5.26 3.55 -8.19
C LEU A 33 -3.80 3.81 -7.85
N VAL A 34 -3.46 3.77 -6.58
CA VAL A 34 -2.08 3.78 -6.10
C VAL A 34 -1.76 2.41 -5.52
N ILE A 35 -0.77 1.75 -6.13
CA ILE A 35 -0.22 0.47 -5.69
C ILE A 35 1.09 0.74 -4.95
N VAL A 36 1.13 0.46 -3.66
CA VAL A 36 2.29 0.73 -2.80
C VAL A 36 3.11 -0.56 -2.64
N ASP A 37 4.29 -0.58 -3.26
CA ASP A 37 5.35 -1.55 -3.00
C ASP A 37 4.94 -3.02 -3.14
N VAL A 38 4.06 -3.35 -4.10
CA VAL A 38 3.73 -4.74 -4.43
C VAL A 38 4.83 -5.35 -5.31
N VAL A 39 6.02 -5.47 -4.72
CA VAL A 39 7.29 -5.88 -5.32
C VAL A 39 7.78 -7.21 -4.74
N ASN A 40 8.69 -7.91 -5.43
CA ASN A 40 9.18 -9.21 -4.98
C ASN A 40 9.83 -9.15 -3.60
N GLY A 41 10.56 -8.08 -3.30
CA GLY A 41 11.28 -7.89 -2.03
C GLY A 41 10.38 -7.91 -0.79
N PHE A 42 9.06 -7.74 -0.96
CA PHE A 42 8.07 -7.81 0.12
C PHE A 42 7.03 -8.92 -0.05
N CYS A 43 6.83 -9.43 -1.26
CA CYS A 43 5.71 -10.32 -1.57
C CYS A 43 6.11 -11.73 -2.01
N THR A 44 7.31 -11.92 -2.57
CA THR A 44 7.72 -13.19 -3.17
C THR A 44 8.55 -14.01 -2.18
N ILE A 45 8.12 -15.24 -1.91
CA ILE A 45 8.72 -16.07 -0.87
C ILE A 45 10.22 -16.24 -1.10
N GLY A 46 11.02 -15.78 -0.13
CA GLY A 46 12.48 -15.92 -0.16
C GLY A 46 13.23 -14.99 -1.13
N SER A 47 12.57 -14.01 -1.75
CA SER A 47 13.23 -13.08 -2.69
C SER A 47 14.15 -12.06 -2.02
N GLY A 48 14.12 -11.89 -0.70
CA GLY A 48 14.95 -10.91 -0.02
C GLY A 48 14.75 -10.89 1.50
N ASN A 49 15.46 -10.00 2.19
CA ASN A 49 15.44 -9.91 3.66
C ASN A 49 14.07 -9.52 4.23
N MET A 50 13.29 -8.76 3.47
CA MET A 50 11.97 -8.25 3.86
C MET A 50 10.81 -9.05 3.26
N ALA A 51 11.13 -10.12 2.53
CA ALA A 51 10.14 -10.97 1.89
C ALA A 51 9.68 -12.08 2.85
N PRO A 52 8.46 -12.63 2.67
CA PRO A 52 8.00 -13.73 3.51
C PRO A 52 8.90 -14.97 3.33
N THR A 53 9.18 -15.68 4.43
CA THR A 53 9.99 -16.92 4.40
C THR A 53 9.17 -18.17 4.05
N LYS A 54 7.84 -18.05 4.04
CA LYS A 54 6.86 -19.08 3.75
C LYS A 54 5.59 -18.44 3.21
N HIS A 55 4.64 -19.23 2.72
CA HIS A 55 3.32 -18.73 2.30
C HIS A 55 2.70 -17.84 3.37
N ASN A 56 2.19 -16.69 2.94
CA ASN A 56 1.46 -15.75 3.78
C ASN A 56 0.15 -15.38 3.08
N GLU A 57 -0.96 -15.83 3.66
CA GLU A 57 -2.28 -15.71 3.05
C GLU A 57 -2.71 -14.25 2.83
N GLN A 58 -2.42 -13.35 3.78
CA GLN A 58 -2.78 -11.94 3.65
C GLN A 58 -2.02 -11.28 2.49
N ILE A 59 -0.71 -11.58 2.34
CA ILE A 59 0.11 -11.07 1.25
C ILE A 59 -0.37 -11.62 -0.10
N SER A 60 -0.60 -12.93 -0.20
CA SER A 60 -1.12 -13.55 -1.43
C SER A 60 -2.48 -12.97 -1.82
N LYS A 61 -3.34 -12.72 -0.83
CA LYS A 61 -4.65 -12.10 -1.07
C LYS A 61 -4.55 -10.67 -1.54
N MET A 62 -3.67 -9.87 -0.92
CA MET A 62 -3.38 -8.50 -1.34
C MET A 62 -2.88 -8.44 -2.78
N VAL A 63 -1.97 -9.35 -3.17
CA VAL A 63 -1.46 -9.42 -4.56
C VAL A 63 -2.59 -9.73 -5.54
N GLU A 64 -3.44 -10.72 -5.24
CA GLU A 64 -4.58 -11.09 -6.08
C GLU A 64 -5.56 -9.91 -6.25
N GLU A 65 -5.96 -9.28 -5.16
CA GLU A 65 -6.90 -8.16 -5.16
C GLU A 65 -6.32 -6.92 -5.84
N SER A 66 -5.02 -6.64 -5.66
CA SER A 66 -4.31 -5.55 -6.34
C SER A 66 -4.25 -5.78 -7.85
N ALA A 67 -3.91 -6.99 -8.29
CA ALA A 67 -3.84 -7.32 -9.71
C ALA A 67 -5.23 -7.27 -10.40
N LYS A 68 -6.27 -7.76 -9.71
CA LYS A 68 -7.66 -7.66 -10.18
C LYS A 68 -8.09 -6.20 -10.32
N LEU A 69 -7.83 -5.38 -9.31
CA LEU A 69 -8.20 -3.97 -9.29
C LEU A 69 -7.44 -3.17 -10.37
N ALA A 70 -6.15 -3.44 -10.54
CA ALA A 70 -5.34 -2.83 -11.59
C ALA A 70 -5.86 -3.15 -13.00
N ARG A 71 -6.29 -4.40 -13.24
CA ARG A 71 -6.92 -4.80 -14.51
C ARG A 71 -8.18 -3.98 -14.78
N GLU A 72 -9.09 -3.91 -13.81
CA GLU A 72 -10.34 -3.12 -13.95
C GLU A 72 -10.07 -1.64 -14.22
N PHE A 73 -9.06 -1.04 -13.57
CA PHE A 73 -8.69 0.35 -13.81
C PHE A 73 -8.18 0.56 -15.23
N CYS A 74 -7.24 -0.27 -15.69
CA CYS A 74 -6.66 -0.14 -17.03
C CYS A 74 -7.67 -0.46 -18.15
N ASP A 75 -8.55 -1.46 -17.96
CA ASP A 75 -9.65 -1.76 -18.90
C ASP A 75 -10.61 -0.56 -19.06
N ARG A 76 -10.77 0.25 -17.99
CA ARG A 76 -11.58 1.49 -17.97
C ARG A 76 -10.77 2.73 -18.35
N LYS A 77 -9.49 2.59 -18.66
CA LYS A 77 -8.53 3.68 -18.93
C LYS A 77 -8.40 4.66 -17.77
N TRP A 78 -8.63 4.21 -16.55
CA TRP A 78 -8.35 4.96 -15.34
C TRP A 78 -6.87 4.87 -14.98
N PRO A 79 -6.30 5.96 -14.45
CA PRO A 79 -4.89 6.01 -14.15
C PRO A 79 -4.51 5.07 -13.00
N VAL A 80 -3.38 4.39 -13.16
CA VAL A 80 -2.73 3.59 -12.13
C VAL A 80 -1.34 4.18 -11.88
N LEU A 81 -0.95 4.30 -10.62
CA LEU A 81 0.42 4.64 -10.22
C LEU A 81 0.94 3.54 -9.30
N ALA A 82 2.08 2.95 -9.64
CA ALA A 82 2.73 1.95 -8.80
C ALA A 82 4.03 2.50 -8.23
N PHE A 83 4.13 2.58 -6.92
CA PHE A 83 5.38 2.79 -6.23
C PHE A 83 6.18 1.49 -6.21
N ILE A 84 7.46 1.61 -6.55
CA ILE A 84 8.41 0.49 -6.60
C ILE A 84 9.57 0.85 -5.68
N ASP A 85 9.62 0.21 -4.53
CA ASP A 85 10.71 0.37 -3.59
C ASP A 85 12.06 -0.01 -4.23
N SER A 86 13.03 0.89 -4.13
CA SER A 86 14.25 0.92 -4.94
C SER A 86 15.38 1.64 -4.18
N HIS A 87 16.17 0.89 -3.41
CA HIS A 87 17.24 1.46 -2.59
C HIS A 87 18.62 1.38 -3.23
N HIS A 88 19.42 2.42 -3.00
CA HIS A 88 20.85 2.38 -3.27
C HIS A 88 21.58 1.57 -2.17
N PRO A 89 22.50 0.66 -2.50
CA PRO A 89 23.17 -0.20 -1.51
C PRO A 89 23.93 0.56 -0.42
N ASP A 90 24.43 1.76 -0.74
CA ASP A 90 25.18 2.61 0.20
C ASP A 90 24.31 3.63 0.97
N ILE A 91 22.97 3.63 0.79
CA ILE A 91 22.06 4.54 1.49
C ILE A 91 21.06 3.69 2.30
N PRO A 92 21.39 3.34 3.56
CA PRO A 92 20.54 2.48 4.36
C PRO A 92 19.25 3.16 4.81
N GLU A 93 18.12 2.50 4.61
CA GLU A 93 16.85 2.87 5.25
C GLU A 93 16.73 2.21 6.64
N ARG A 94 17.14 2.93 7.68
CA ARG A 94 17.03 2.44 9.06
C ARG A 94 15.56 2.45 9.50
N PRO A 95 15.10 1.46 10.30
CA PRO A 95 15.88 0.41 10.96
C PRO A 95 16.01 -0.91 10.17
N TYR A 96 15.62 -0.95 8.90
CA TYR A 96 15.53 -2.18 8.12
C TYR A 96 16.89 -2.66 7.60
N PRO A 97 17.07 -3.98 7.38
CA PRO A 97 18.21 -4.51 6.64
C PRO A 97 18.17 -4.04 5.17
N PRO A 98 19.27 -4.20 4.41
CA PRO A 98 19.25 -3.96 2.96
C PRO A 98 18.13 -4.77 2.30
N HIS A 99 17.34 -4.11 1.45
CA HIS A 99 16.21 -4.69 0.75
C HIS A 99 15.91 -3.88 -0.51
N CYS A 100 15.18 -4.48 -1.46
CA CYS A 100 14.70 -3.78 -2.66
C CYS A 100 15.83 -3.02 -3.39
N ILE A 101 17.01 -3.63 -3.44
CA ILE A 101 18.20 -2.99 -3.99
C ILE A 101 18.06 -2.82 -5.50
N ILE A 102 18.38 -1.63 -6.01
CA ILE A 102 18.32 -1.31 -7.44
C ILE A 102 19.14 -2.33 -8.24
N GLY A 103 18.51 -2.88 -9.29
CA GLY A 103 19.12 -3.89 -10.17
C GLY A 103 18.93 -5.34 -9.71
N THR A 104 18.29 -5.56 -8.56
CA THR A 104 17.88 -6.90 -8.09
C THR A 104 16.39 -7.14 -8.36
N GLU A 105 15.98 -8.42 -8.37
CA GLU A 105 14.57 -8.79 -8.52
C GLU A 105 13.69 -8.26 -7.38
N GLU A 106 14.27 -7.98 -6.20
CA GLU A 106 13.55 -7.43 -5.04
C GLU A 106 12.84 -6.12 -5.39
N SER A 107 13.46 -5.32 -6.27
CA SER A 107 12.98 -4.02 -6.75
C SER A 107 12.21 -4.11 -8.08
N GLU A 108 11.57 -5.25 -8.34
CA GLU A 108 10.65 -5.45 -9.46
C GLU A 108 9.24 -5.73 -8.95
N LEU A 109 8.22 -5.32 -9.71
CA LEU A 109 6.84 -5.71 -9.45
C LEU A 109 6.72 -7.24 -9.41
N VAL A 110 5.82 -7.73 -8.55
CA VAL A 110 5.49 -9.16 -8.54
C VAL A 110 5.00 -9.63 -9.93
N PRO A 111 5.16 -10.90 -10.29
CA PRO A 111 4.75 -11.41 -11.61
C PRO A 111 3.29 -11.10 -11.99
N ALA A 112 2.38 -11.04 -11.02
CA ALA A 112 0.96 -10.72 -11.24
C ALA A 112 0.70 -9.27 -11.67
N LEU A 113 1.66 -8.36 -11.47
CA LEU A 113 1.57 -6.93 -11.78
C LEU A 113 2.59 -6.46 -12.82
N LYS A 114 3.57 -7.30 -13.19
CA LYS A 114 4.64 -6.96 -14.14
C LYS A 114 4.12 -6.49 -15.51
N TRP A 115 2.92 -6.92 -15.92
CA TRP A 115 2.28 -6.44 -17.15
C TRP A 115 2.01 -4.92 -17.16
N LEU A 116 1.88 -4.27 -15.99
CA LEU A 116 1.72 -2.81 -15.88
C LEU A 116 2.90 -2.03 -16.47
N GLU A 117 4.09 -2.63 -16.59
CA GLU A 117 5.27 -2.00 -17.21
C GLU A 117 5.06 -1.68 -18.70
N SER A 118 4.06 -2.28 -19.33
CA SER A 118 3.76 -2.12 -20.76
C SER A 118 2.42 -1.42 -21.02
N GLU A 119 1.80 -0.81 -20.00
CA GLU A 119 0.46 -0.23 -20.09
C GLU A 119 0.47 1.30 -20.00
N ASP A 120 -0.20 1.97 -20.95
CA ASP A 120 -0.25 3.44 -21.00
C ASP A 120 -1.02 4.06 -19.82
N CYS A 121 -1.92 3.31 -19.17
CA CYS A 121 -2.63 3.74 -17.95
C CYS A 121 -1.69 3.89 -16.75
N ALA A 122 -0.53 3.21 -16.77
CA ALA A 122 0.31 2.97 -15.61
C ALA A 122 1.50 3.93 -15.56
N THR A 123 1.65 4.60 -14.42
CA THR A 123 2.84 5.38 -14.07
C THR A 123 3.65 4.60 -13.04
N LEU A 124 4.87 4.21 -13.39
CA LEU A 124 5.76 3.51 -12.45
C LEU A 124 6.71 4.51 -11.80
N ARG A 125 6.64 4.61 -10.46
CA ARG A 125 7.54 5.48 -9.69
C ARG A 125 8.43 4.66 -8.79
N ARG A 126 9.71 4.57 -9.16
CA ARG A 126 10.77 4.07 -8.27
C ARG A 126 11.02 5.09 -7.16
N LYS A 127 11.08 4.62 -5.92
CA LYS A 127 11.32 5.43 -4.72
C LYS A 127 12.37 4.79 -3.82
N ASP A 128 13.10 5.60 -3.08
CA ASP A 128 14.23 5.21 -2.22
C ASP A 128 13.93 5.39 -0.72
N CYS A 129 12.65 5.54 -0.37
CA CYS A 129 12.18 5.63 1.01
C CYS A 129 10.77 5.05 1.19
N ILE A 130 10.37 4.80 2.45
CA ILE A 130 9.02 4.36 2.86
C ILE A 130 7.91 5.17 2.18
N ASN A 131 8.02 6.51 2.22
CA ASN A 131 6.91 7.37 1.88
C ASN A 131 6.84 7.67 0.37
N GLY A 132 5.86 7.08 -0.33
CA GLY A 132 5.69 7.28 -1.77
C GLY A 132 5.51 8.73 -2.22
N PHE A 133 4.95 9.59 -1.37
CA PHE A 133 4.82 11.02 -1.67
C PHE A 133 6.20 11.71 -1.62
N VAL A 134 7.00 11.44 -0.59
CA VAL A 134 8.36 12.00 -0.45
C VAL A 134 9.28 11.45 -1.53
N GLY A 135 9.24 10.14 -1.80
CA GLY A 135 9.99 9.49 -2.88
C GLY A 135 9.56 9.91 -4.29
N SER A 136 8.47 10.68 -4.42
CA SER A 136 8.06 11.30 -5.69
C SER A 136 8.59 12.72 -5.87
N MET A 137 9.32 13.28 -4.90
CA MET A 137 9.92 14.60 -5.03
C MET A 137 11.10 14.55 -6.01
N GLU A 138 11.18 15.57 -6.86
CA GLU A 138 12.26 15.77 -7.81
C GLU A 138 13.20 16.90 -7.36
N SER A 139 14.40 16.93 -7.92
CA SER A 139 15.43 17.93 -7.58
C SER A 139 15.05 19.38 -7.88
N ASP A 140 14.08 19.60 -8.77
CA ASP A 140 13.53 20.92 -9.12
C ASP A 140 12.38 21.37 -8.20
N GLY A 141 12.00 20.54 -7.22
CA GLY A 141 10.91 20.80 -6.28
C GLY A 141 9.53 20.38 -6.78
N SER A 142 9.41 19.84 -7.99
CA SER A 142 8.18 19.18 -8.46
C SER A 142 7.95 17.85 -7.72
N ASN A 143 6.77 17.27 -7.91
CA ASN A 143 6.42 15.99 -7.32
C ASN A 143 5.60 15.16 -8.30
N VAL A 144 6.16 14.05 -8.76
CA VAL A 144 5.58 13.18 -9.80
C VAL A 144 4.18 12.72 -9.45
N PHE A 145 3.92 12.39 -8.18
CA PHE A 145 2.60 11.96 -7.72
C PHE A 145 1.60 13.14 -7.72
N VAL A 146 2.02 14.34 -7.33
CA VAL A 146 1.18 15.54 -7.39
C VAL A 146 0.82 15.88 -8.83
N ASP A 147 1.79 15.79 -9.74
CA ASP A 147 1.58 16.07 -11.16
C ASP A 147 0.66 15.02 -11.80
N TRP A 148 0.82 13.74 -11.45
CA TRP A 148 -0.08 12.67 -11.87
C TRP A 148 -1.53 12.92 -11.42
N VAL A 149 -1.75 13.33 -10.15
CA VAL A 149 -3.08 13.69 -9.64
C VAL A 149 -3.71 14.84 -10.45
N LYS A 150 -2.93 15.89 -10.72
CA LYS A 150 -3.41 17.08 -11.45
C LYS A 150 -3.66 16.79 -12.93
N GLU A 151 -2.74 16.10 -13.60
CA GLU A 151 -2.88 15.77 -15.02
C GLU A 151 -4.12 14.90 -15.26
N LYS A 152 -4.33 13.90 -14.39
CA LYS A 152 -5.42 12.94 -14.53
C LYS A 152 -6.73 13.39 -13.85
N GLN A 153 -6.74 14.57 -13.23
CA GLN A 153 -7.90 15.15 -12.53
C GLN A 153 -8.52 14.20 -11.49
N ILE A 154 -7.67 13.52 -10.71
CA ILE A 154 -8.11 12.49 -9.75
C ILE A 154 -8.81 13.17 -8.56
N LYS A 155 -10.04 12.75 -8.29
CA LYS A 155 -10.84 13.14 -7.12
C LYS A 155 -10.80 12.10 -6.02
N VAL A 156 -10.74 10.81 -6.37
CA VAL A 156 -10.69 9.71 -5.40
C VAL A 156 -9.43 8.89 -5.64
N ILE A 157 -8.57 8.84 -4.63
CA ILE A 157 -7.38 7.96 -4.64
C ILE A 157 -7.76 6.66 -3.95
N VAL A 158 -7.64 5.53 -4.66
CA VAL A 158 -7.77 4.19 -4.07
C VAL A 158 -6.38 3.64 -3.83
N VAL A 159 -6.10 3.19 -2.61
CA VAL A 159 -4.77 2.71 -2.20
C VAL A 159 -4.83 1.22 -1.88
N VAL A 160 -3.89 0.48 -2.45
CA VAL A 160 -3.59 -0.93 -2.18
C VAL A 160 -2.09 -1.10 -1.96
N GLY A 161 -1.68 -2.18 -1.30
CA GLY A 161 -0.27 -2.56 -1.24
C GLY A 161 0.21 -3.06 0.11
N ILE A 162 1.52 -2.95 0.33
CA ILE A 162 2.22 -3.41 1.53
C ILE A 162 3.22 -2.34 1.94
N CYS A 163 3.47 -2.06 3.22
CA CYS A 163 2.80 -2.55 4.42
C CYS A 163 1.67 -1.61 4.85
N THR A 164 0.54 -2.20 5.27
CA THR A 164 -0.69 -1.48 5.67
C THR A 164 -0.43 -0.39 6.70
N ASP A 165 0.44 -0.66 7.67
CA ASP A 165 0.76 0.20 8.80
C ASP A 165 2.08 0.97 8.66
N ILE A 166 2.79 0.78 7.55
CA ILE A 166 4.07 1.44 7.25
C ILE A 166 3.92 2.21 5.95
N CYS A 167 4.46 1.78 4.81
CA CYS A 167 4.45 2.59 3.58
C CYS A 167 3.05 2.89 3.02
N VAL A 168 2.06 2.01 3.18
CA VAL A 168 0.66 2.34 2.82
C VAL A 168 0.14 3.45 3.72
N PHE A 169 0.24 3.29 5.05
CA PHE A 169 -0.23 4.31 5.99
C PHE A 169 0.52 5.63 5.83
N ASP A 170 1.84 5.60 5.68
CA ASP A 170 2.69 6.78 5.56
C ASP A 170 2.35 7.58 4.28
N PHE A 171 2.11 6.88 3.17
CA PHE A 171 1.60 7.51 1.95
C PHE A 171 0.20 8.10 2.17
N VAL A 172 -0.73 7.33 2.75
CA VAL A 172 -2.12 7.78 2.99
C VAL A 172 -2.16 9.02 3.89
N ALA A 173 -1.41 9.01 4.99
CA ALA A 173 -1.33 10.13 5.92
C ALA A 173 -0.75 11.38 5.25
N THR A 174 0.31 11.23 4.46
CA THR A 174 0.90 12.36 3.71
C THR A 174 -0.03 12.86 2.61
N ALA A 175 -0.68 11.97 1.86
CA ALA A 175 -1.65 12.34 0.82
C ALA A 175 -2.83 13.13 1.41
N LEU A 176 -3.41 12.66 2.51
CA LEU A 176 -4.48 13.39 3.21
C LEU A 176 -4.01 14.77 3.71
N SER A 177 -2.80 14.85 4.26
CA SER A 177 -2.22 16.13 4.68
C SER A 177 -2.01 17.08 3.50
N ALA A 178 -1.48 16.58 2.39
CA ALA A 178 -1.24 17.35 1.16
C ALA A 178 -2.56 17.83 0.53
N ARG A 179 -3.60 16.99 0.53
CA ARG A 179 -4.98 17.37 0.13
C ARG A 179 -5.48 18.52 0.99
N ASN A 180 -5.40 18.40 2.31
CA ASN A 180 -5.87 19.43 3.23
C ASN A 180 -5.08 20.75 3.09
N HIS A 181 -3.81 20.68 2.66
CA HIS A 181 -2.98 21.85 2.35
C HIS A 181 -3.21 22.40 0.92
N GLY A 182 -4.12 21.82 0.14
CA GLY A 182 -4.46 22.26 -1.21
C GLY A 182 -3.45 21.84 -2.30
N VAL A 183 -2.47 21.00 -1.97
CA VAL A 183 -1.42 20.55 -2.91
C VAL A 183 -1.99 19.55 -3.92
N LEU A 184 -2.94 18.71 -3.49
CA LEU A 184 -3.54 17.64 -4.29
C LEU A 184 -4.92 17.96 -4.87
N SER A 185 -5.25 19.23 -5.15
CA SER A 185 -6.50 19.52 -5.86
C SER A 185 -6.55 18.77 -7.22
N PRO A 186 -7.66 18.07 -7.57
CA PRO A 186 -9.00 18.15 -6.98
C PRO A 186 -9.36 16.98 -6.05
N VAL A 187 -8.40 16.29 -5.42
CA VAL A 187 -8.65 15.14 -4.53
C VAL A 187 -9.66 15.53 -3.44
N GLU A 188 -10.74 14.77 -3.36
CA GLU A 188 -11.79 14.84 -2.35
C GLU A 188 -11.55 13.75 -1.31
N ASP A 189 -11.29 12.51 -1.73
CA ASP A 189 -11.16 11.35 -0.85
C ASP A 189 -9.91 10.50 -1.11
N VAL A 190 -9.42 9.89 -0.03
CA VAL A 190 -8.40 8.83 -0.08
C VAL A 190 -9.02 7.60 0.57
N VAL A 191 -9.09 6.51 -0.20
CA VAL A 191 -9.73 5.26 0.17
C VAL A 191 -8.67 4.17 0.29
N VAL A 192 -8.62 3.48 1.42
CA VAL A 192 -7.79 2.28 1.60
C VAL A 192 -8.66 1.05 1.38
N TYR A 193 -8.31 0.22 0.40
CA TYR A 193 -8.99 -1.04 0.16
C TYR A 193 -8.38 -2.14 1.04
N SER A 194 -9.02 -2.47 2.16
CA SER A 194 -8.44 -3.32 3.21
C SER A 194 -8.00 -4.70 2.72
N ARG A 195 -8.78 -5.34 1.84
CA ARG A 195 -8.43 -6.64 1.22
C ARG A 195 -7.30 -6.55 0.19
N GLY A 196 -7.09 -5.36 -0.36
CA GLY A 196 -5.95 -5.02 -1.21
C GLY A 196 -4.76 -4.53 -0.41
N CYS A 197 -4.73 -4.71 0.91
CA CYS A 197 -3.60 -4.32 1.76
C CYS A 197 -3.11 -5.51 2.59
N ALA A 198 -1.80 -5.56 2.83
CA ALA A 198 -1.18 -6.53 3.74
C ALA A 198 -0.05 -5.89 4.53
N THR A 199 0.44 -6.58 5.56
CA THR A 199 1.72 -6.26 6.22
C THR A 199 2.51 -7.54 6.45
N PHE A 200 3.75 -7.48 6.92
CA PHE A 200 4.54 -8.68 7.20
C PHE A 200 4.23 -9.26 8.59
N ASP A 201 4.55 -10.54 8.77
CA ASP A 201 4.45 -11.23 10.07
C ASP A 201 5.84 -11.49 10.65
N LEU A 202 6.16 -10.84 11.76
CA LEU A 202 7.33 -11.13 12.57
C LEU A 202 6.90 -11.44 14.02
N PRO A 203 6.50 -12.70 14.30
CA PRO A 203 6.03 -13.08 15.63
C PRO A 203 7.07 -12.84 16.71
N LEU A 204 6.61 -12.53 17.93
CA LEU A 204 7.48 -12.21 19.07
C LEU A 204 8.58 -13.26 19.33
N HIS A 205 8.25 -14.55 19.22
CA HIS A 205 9.23 -15.61 19.46
C HIS A 205 10.34 -15.63 18.39
N VAL A 206 10.05 -15.23 17.15
CA VAL A 206 11.04 -15.09 16.08
C VAL A 206 11.85 -13.81 16.26
N ALA A 207 11.18 -12.69 16.53
CA ALA A 207 11.83 -11.38 16.71
C ALA A 207 12.88 -11.39 17.83
N LYS A 208 12.63 -12.14 18.92
CA LYS A 208 13.56 -12.27 20.05
C LYS A 208 14.91 -12.88 19.68
N ASP A 209 14.94 -13.71 18.64
CA ASP A 209 16.15 -14.38 18.18
C ASP A 209 16.92 -13.54 17.13
N ILE A 210 16.36 -12.39 16.72
CA ILE A 210 16.96 -11.48 15.74
C ILE A 210 17.37 -10.19 16.44
N LYS A 211 18.68 -9.97 16.56
CA LYS A 211 19.22 -8.78 17.23
C LYS A 211 18.75 -7.49 16.54
N GLY A 212 18.05 -6.63 17.29
CA GLY A 212 17.56 -5.34 16.81
C GLY A 212 16.20 -5.39 16.11
N ALA A 213 15.62 -6.58 15.92
CA ALA A 213 14.28 -6.71 15.38
C ALA A 213 13.21 -6.35 16.42
N GLN A 214 12.11 -5.78 15.95
CA GLN A 214 10.92 -5.53 16.75
C GLN A 214 9.82 -6.50 16.31
N ALA A 215 9.14 -7.12 17.28
CA ALA A 215 8.00 -7.98 16.98
C ALA A 215 6.92 -7.19 16.24
N HIS A 216 6.37 -7.82 15.20
CA HIS A 216 5.40 -7.22 14.29
C HIS A 216 4.31 -8.25 13.95
N PRO A 217 3.37 -8.52 14.86
CA PRO A 217 2.30 -9.50 14.62
C PRO A 217 1.34 -8.99 13.53
N GLN A 218 1.27 -9.73 12.42
CA GLN A 218 0.63 -9.26 11.18
C GLN A 218 -0.82 -8.80 11.36
N GLU A 219 -1.69 -9.63 11.94
CA GLU A 219 -3.11 -9.30 12.05
C GLU A 219 -3.34 -8.05 12.90
N LEU A 220 -2.61 -7.94 14.02
CA LEU A 220 -2.69 -6.78 14.92
C LEU A 220 -2.22 -5.52 14.22
N MET A 221 -1.06 -5.56 13.57
CA MET A 221 -0.48 -4.39 12.93
C MET A 221 -1.26 -3.96 11.70
N HIS A 222 -1.77 -4.89 10.90
CA HIS A 222 -2.69 -4.58 9.80
C HIS A 222 -3.95 -3.84 10.32
N HIS A 223 -4.58 -4.35 11.39
CA HIS A 223 -5.75 -3.70 12.01
C HIS A 223 -5.42 -2.29 12.51
N VAL A 224 -4.28 -2.13 13.19
CA VAL A 224 -3.82 -0.81 13.67
C VAL A 224 -3.55 0.13 12.51
N GLY A 225 -2.93 -0.33 11.42
CA GLY A 225 -2.69 0.47 10.21
C GLY A 225 -3.98 1.00 9.59
N LEU A 226 -4.98 0.13 9.42
CA LEU A 226 -6.32 0.53 8.93
C LEU A 226 -7.00 1.52 9.88
N TYR A 227 -6.97 1.25 11.19
CA TYR A 227 -7.54 2.14 12.20
C TYR A 227 -6.87 3.52 12.17
N MET A 228 -5.54 3.57 12.05
CA MET A 228 -4.78 4.80 11.97
C MET A 228 -5.06 5.56 10.67
N ALA A 229 -5.16 4.87 9.53
CA ALA A 229 -5.55 5.49 8.26
C ALA A 229 -6.94 6.16 8.37
N LYS A 230 -7.92 5.45 8.95
CA LYS A 230 -9.24 6.00 9.23
C LYS A 230 -9.18 7.20 10.19
N GLY A 231 -8.39 7.11 11.26
CA GLY A 231 -8.15 8.21 12.19
C GLY A 231 -7.50 9.44 11.55
N ARG A 232 -6.85 9.30 10.39
CA ARG A 232 -6.33 10.43 9.59
C ARG A 232 -7.35 10.99 8.59
N GLY A 233 -8.53 10.37 8.46
CA GLY A 233 -9.59 10.78 7.54
C GLY A 233 -9.57 10.05 6.21
N ALA A 234 -8.90 8.89 6.11
CA ALA A 234 -9.10 7.98 5.00
C ALA A 234 -10.44 7.25 5.16
N GLN A 235 -11.07 6.93 4.04
CA GLN A 235 -12.13 5.91 4.03
C GLN A 235 -11.48 4.53 4.01
N VAL A 236 -12.05 3.56 4.72
CA VAL A 236 -11.57 2.16 4.71
C VAL A 236 -12.70 1.26 4.25
N VAL A 237 -12.51 0.59 3.12
CA VAL A 237 -13.52 -0.30 2.51
C VAL A 237 -12.97 -1.70 2.33
N SER A 238 -13.80 -2.73 2.52
CA SER A 238 -13.46 -4.12 2.20
C SER A 238 -14.04 -4.63 0.89
N LYS A 239 -14.74 -3.77 0.14
CA LYS A 239 -15.25 -4.13 -1.17
C LYS A 239 -15.26 -2.93 -2.10
N ILE A 240 -14.78 -3.16 -3.33
CA ILE A 240 -14.94 -2.25 -4.45
C ILE A 240 -15.83 -2.95 -5.48
N SER A 241 -16.83 -2.24 -5.99
CA SER A 241 -17.74 -2.73 -7.02
C SER A 241 -17.74 -1.75 -8.19
N PHE A 242 -17.97 -2.28 -9.41
CA PHE A 242 -18.00 -1.46 -10.61
C PHE A 242 -19.38 -1.52 -11.24
N GLU A 243 -19.98 -0.36 -11.49
CA GLU A 243 -21.17 -0.25 -12.32
C GLU A 243 -20.77 -0.41 -13.80
N THR A 244 -21.58 -1.17 -14.53
CA THR A 244 -21.41 -1.46 -15.96
C THR A 244 -21.88 -0.32 -16.84
#